data_AF-A0A8C5H0H5-F1
#
_entry.id   AF-A0A8C5H0H5-F1
#
_cell.length_a   1.000
_cell.length_b   1.000
_cell.length_c   1.000
_cell.angle_alpha   90.00
_cell.angle_beta   90.00
_cell.angle_gamma   90.00
#
_symmetry.space_group_name_H-M   'P 1'
#
loop_
_entity.id
_entity.type
_entity.pdbx_description
1 polymer ?
#
loop_
_entity_poly.entity_id
_entity_poly.type
_entity_poly.pdbx_seq_one_letter_code
_entity_poly.pdbx_strand_id
1 'polypeptide(L)'
;EVEIVHSAHRGTDFTCSVEKTTSFPVFQSAAALCVGVGSFSDPTDLPGLAHFLEHMVFMGSEKYPSENGFDAFLKKHGGSDNASTDCERTIFQFDIQRKNFKEALDRWAQFFICPLMIRDAIDREVEAVDSEYQLAKPSDSHRKEMLFGSLAKPGHPMGKFCWGNAQTLKQEPKKNKINVYERLRAFWKKYYSAHYMTLAVQSKGWGNPFLFIFWFCVYSGLPKPDFSDMLNPYDTPAFYKLYRVVPVRKDHSLNITWALPPQEKYYRLKPLHYISWLIGHEGTGSILSVLRKKCWALALFGGNSETGFDQNSTYSIFSISITLTDEGFQNFYQVTHLVFQYLKLLQTLGPQKRIYEEIQRIEANEFHYQEQIDPIEYVEDVCENMQLFPKEDFLTGDQLMFQFSPEVIGAILSLLTPDKANLMLFSPEHEGHCPLREKWFGTQYNVEDIQQEWMKQWTDGIELSQDLHLPEENKFISTDFSLKPPESPESEFPVKIAHSDRGCNWYKKDNKFKIPKDAHTGFLY
;
A
#
# COMPACT_ATOMS: atom_id res chain seq x y z
N GLU A 1 -9.37 15.33 -17.99
CA GLU A 1 -10.25 16.06 -17.05
C GLU A 1 -10.61 15.07 -15.98
N VAL A 2 -10.08 15.31 -14.78
CA VAL A 2 -10.41 14.55 -13.58
C VAL A 2 -11.16 15.54 -12.70
N GLU A 3 -12.33 15.12 -12.24
CA GLU A 3 -13.17 15.88 -11.32
C GLU A 3 -13.07 15.23 -9.95
N ILE A 4 -12.63 16.03 -8.98
CA ILE A 4 -12.39 15.62 -7.60
C ILE A 4 -13.53 16.16 -6.72
N VAL A 5 -14.20 15.29 -5.96
CA VAL A 5 -15.37 15.65 -5.14
C VAL A 5 -15.13 15.23 -3.68
N HIS A 6 -14.94 16.24 -2.82
CA HIS A 6 -14.77 16.04 -1.38
C HIS A 6 -16.12 16.26 -0.66
N SER A 7 -16.66 15.21 -0.03
CA SER A 7 -17.96 15.16 0.67
C SER A 7 -19.20 15.32 -0.22
N ALA A 8 -20.12 14.36 -0.15
CA ALA A 8 -21.35 14.31 -0.96
C ALA A 8 -22.62 14.78 -0.20
N HIS A 9 -22.57 15.82 0.64
CA HIS A 9 -23.76 16.28 1.38
C HIS A 9 -23.94 17.80 1.59
N ARG A 10 -25.20 18.19 1.90
CA ARG A 10 -25.73 19.55 2.04
C ARG A 10 -24.86 20.47 2.91
N GLY A 11 -24.45 21.60 2.34
CA GLY A 11 -23.85 22.72 3.06
C GLY A 11 -22.33 22.83 2.95
N THR A 12 -21.66 21.84 2.35
CA THR A 12 -20.26 21.94 1.92
C THR A 12 -20.23 22.17 0.41
N ASP A 13 -19.48 23.18 -0.04
CA ASP A 13 -19.27 23.44 -1.46
C ASP A 13 -18.72 22.18 -2.14
N PHE A 14 -19.36 21.74 -3.23
CA PHE A 14 -18.74 20.82 -4.19
C PHE A 14 -17.49 21.52 -4.71
N THR A 15 -16.35 21.27 -4.09
CA THR A 15 -15.10 21.91 -4.46
C THR A 15 -14.52 21.17 -5.65
N CYS A 16 -15.10 21.42 -6.82
CA CYS A 16 -14.60 20.98 -8.10
C CYS A 16 -13.22 21.63 -8.36
N SER A 17 -12.14 20.87 -8.25
CA SER A 17 -10.86 21.20 -8.84
C SER A 17 -10.73 20.45 -10.17
N VAL A 18 -10.75 21.19 -11.27
CA VAL A 18 -10.44 20.65 -12.60
C VAL A 18 -8.97 20.92 -12.86
N GLU A 19 -8.13 19.89 -12.76
CA GLU A 19 -6.78 19.96 -13.32
C GLU A 19 -6.80 19.48 -14.77
N LYS A 20 -6.36 20.37 -15.66
CA LYS A 20 -6.22 20.10 -17.09
C LYS A 20 -4.82 19.57 -17.36
N THR A 21 -4.65 18.26 -17.27
CA THR A 21 -3.51 17.58 -17.90
C THR A 21 -3.77 17.42 -19.41
N THR A 22 -2.69 17.37 -20.18
CA THR A 22 -2.66 17.42 -21.65
C THR A 22 -3.62 16.40 -22.30
N SER A 23 -4.29 16.84 -23.37
CA SER A 23 -5.50 16.21 -23.91
C SER A 23 -5.21 15.01 -24.83
N PHE A 24 -4.93 13.85 -24.25
CA PHE A 24 -4.96 12.58 -24.99
C PHE A 24 -6.42 12.06 -25.09
N PRO A 25 -6.77 11.29 -26.14
CA PRO A 25 -8.05 10.60 -26.20
C PRO A 25 -8.04 9.47 -25.16
N VAL A 26 -8.56 9.73 -23.95
CA VAL A 26 -8.88 8.65 -23.02
C VAL A 26 -10.04 7.86 -23.62
N PHE A 27 -9.77 6.63 -24.05
CA PHE A 27 -10.79 5.74 -24.62
C PHE A 27 -11.72 5.19 -23.54
N GLN A 28 -11.23 5.11 -22.31
CA GLN A 28 -11.97 4.71 -21.12
C GLN A 28 -12.29 5.91 -20.20
N SER A 29 -13.23 5.70 -19.30
CA SER A 29 -13.58 6.61 -18.22
C SER A 29 -13.66 5.79 -16.96
N ALA A 30 -13.24 6.37 -15.85
CA ALA A 30 -13.14 5.68 -14.59
C ALA A 30 -13.74 6.50 -13.45
N ALA A 31 -14.14 5.83 -12.40
CA ALA A 31 -14.52 6.45 -11.13
C ALA A 31 -14.07 5.57 -9.97
N ALA A 32 -13.70 6.21 -8.86
CA ALA A 32 -13.43 5.54 -7.59
C ALA A 32 -14.11 6.27 -6.43
N LEU A 33 -14.55 5.50 -5.43
CA LEU A 33 -15.14 6.00 -4.20
C LEU A 33 -14.53 5.26 -3.02
N CYS A 34 -13.96 6.04 -2.10
CA CYS A 34 -13.36 5.54 -0.88
C CYS A 34 -14.26 5.89 0.29
N VAL A 35 -14.67 4.88 1.05
CA VAL A 35 -15.34 5.03 2.33
C VAL A 35 -14.26 5.03 3.41
N GLY A 36 -14.20 6.07 4.24
CA GLY A 36 -13.27 6.16 5.37
C GLY A 36 -13.60 5.21 6.54
N VAL A 37 -13.93 3.96 6.25
CA VAL A 37 -14.19 2.89 7.21
C VAL A 37 -13.66 1.58 6.60
N GLY A 38 -12.88 0.83 7.37
CA GLY A 38 -12.37 -0.49 6.99
C GLY A 38 -12.50 -1.52 8.12
N SER A 39 -11.67 -2.56 8.07
CA SER A 39 -11.68 -3.71 8.98
C SER A 39 -11.44 -3.39 10.46
N PHE A 40 -10.81 -2.26 10.80
CA PHE A 40 -10.70 -1.81 12.19
C PHE A 40 -12.07 -1.58 12.84
N SER A 41 -13.09 -1.27 12.04
CA SER A 41 -14.46 -1.10 12.51
C SER A 41 -15.24 -2.41 12.62
N ASP A 42 -14.64 -3.55 12.27
CA ASP A 42 -15.31 -4.85 12.35
C ASP A 42 -15.80 -5.14 13.78
N PRO A 43 -17.01 -5.66 13.94
CA PRO A 43 -17.44 -6.17 15.23
C PRO A 43 -16.56 -7.34 15.69
N THR A 44 -16.28 -7.41 16.99
CA THR A 44 -15.43 -8.47 17.56
C THR A 44 -16.00 -9.88 17.36
N ASP A 45 -17.32 -10.00 17.21
CA ASP A 45 -18.04 -11.25 16.97
C ASP A 45 -18.25 -11.57 15.47
N LEU A 46 -17.83 -10.67 14.57
CA LEU A 46 -17.86 -10.85 13.11
C LEU A 46 -16.59 -10.29 12.43
N PRO A 47 -15.40 -10.86 12.67
CA PRO A 47 -14.19 -10.46 11.95
C PRO A 47 -14.33 -10.69 10.44
N GLY A 48 -13.96 -9.68 9.64
CA GLY A 48 -14.11 -9.64 8.19
C GLY A 48 -15.44 -9.08 7.69
N LEU A 49 -16.24 -8.41 8.55
CA LEU A 49 -17.55 -7.89 8.15
C LEU A 49 -17.45 -6.71 7.17
N ALA A 50 -16.45 -5.85 7.30
CA ALA A 50 -16.20 -4.75 6.37
C ALA A 50 -15.86 -5.30 4.97
N HIS A 51 -14.94 -6.27 4.89
CA HIS A 51 -14.59 -6.95 3.65
C HIS A 51 -15.80 -7.71 3.07
N PHE A 52 -16.59 -8.38 3.91
CA PHE A 52 -17.81 -9.02 3.44
C PHE A 52 -18.87 -8.03 2.93
N LEU A 53 -18.95 -6.82 3.51
CA LEU A 53 -19.85 -5.78 3.01
C LEU A 53 -19.42 -5.27 1.64
N GLU A 54 -18.11 -5.13 1.41
CA GLU A 54 -17.55 -4.78 0.11
C GLU A 54 -18.06 -5.72 -0.99
N HIS A 55 -18.02 -7.03 -0.77
CA HIS A 55 -18.59 -8.02 -1.70
C HIS A 55 -20.11 -7.84 -1.87
N MET A 56 -20.82 -7.71 -0.74
CA MET A 56 -22.28 -7.74 -0.73
C MET A 56 -22.96 -6.50 -1.32
N VAL A 57 -22.28 -5.34 -1.42
CA VAL A 57 -22.87 -4.16 -2.06
C VAL A 57 -22.99 -4.30 -3.58
N PHE A 58 -22.20 -5.19 -4.21
CA PHE A 58 -22.34 -5.54 -5.62
C PHE A 58 -23.57 -6.42 -5.90
N MET A 59 -24.12 -7.09 -4.88
CA MET A 59 -25.23 -8.06 -5.01
C MET A 59 -26.60 -7.38 -5.16
N GLY A 60 -26.74 -6.61 -6.25
CA GLY A 60 -27.95 -5.92 -6.65
C GLY A 60 -28.30 -4.67 -5.83
N SER A 61 -29.10 -3.79 -6.42
CA SER A 61 -29.66 -2.59 -5.80
C SER A 61 -31.14 -2.43 -6.11
N GLU A 62 -31.85 -1.56 -5.40
CA GLU A 62 -33.28 -1.33 -5.62
C GLU A 62 -33.59 -0.94 -7.08
N LYS A 63 -32.75 -0.08 -7.69
CA LYS A 63 -32.90 0.34 -9.08
C LYS A 63 -32.38 -0.70 -10.08
N TYR A 64 -31.38 -1.49 -9.71
CA TYR A 64 -30.80 -2.55 -10.54
C TYR A 64 -30.75 -3.88 -9.75
N PRO A 65 -31.87 -4.62 -9.69
CA PRO A 65 -32.02 -5.76 -8.76
C PRO A 65 -31.30 -7.04 -9.20
N SER A 66 -30.76 -7.08 -10.42
CA SER A 66 -29.98 -8.21 -10.91
C SER A 66 -28.66 -8.28 -10.15
N GLU A 67 -28.39 -9.41 -9.51
CA GLU A 67 -27.20 -9.67 -8.70
C GLU A 67 -25.90 -9.30 -9.44
N ASN A 68 -25.63 -9.91 -10.60
CA ASN A 68 -24.43 -9.62 -11.40
C ASN A 68 -24.68 -8.56 -12.49
N GLY A 69 -25.64 -7.66 -12.28
CA GLY A 69 -26.10 -6.72 -13.29
C GLY A 69 -25.06 -5.67 -13.68
N PHE A 70 -24.15 -5.31 -12.77
CA PHE A 70 -23.08 -4.33 -13.00
C PHE A 70 -21.86 -4.97 -13.68
N ASP A 71 -21.33 -6.06 -13.12
CA ASP A 71 -20.22 -6.83 -13.71
C ASP A 71 -20.52 -7.23 -15.17
N ALA A 72 -21.71 -7.78 -15.44
CA ALA A 72 -22.12 -8.13 -16.79
C ALA A 72 -22.20 -6.91 -17.73
N PHE A 73 -22.56 -5.73 -17.19
CA PHE A 73 -22.59 -4.49 -17.95
C PHE A 73 -21.18 -4.01 -18.29
N LEU A 74 -20.23 -4.04 -17.35
CA LEU A 74 -18.84 -3.64 -17.60
C LEU A 74 -18.16 -4.56 -18.63
N LYS A 75 -18.23 -5.88 -18.42
CA LYS A 75 -17.64 -6.88 -19.33
C LYS A 75 -18.14 -6.73 -20.77
N LYS A 76 -19.44 -6.47 -20.94
CA LYS A 76 -20.05 -6.25 -22.27
C LYS A 76 -19.53 -4.99 -22.96
N HIS A 77 -19.04 -4.02 -22.19
CA HIS A 77 -18.67 -2.69 -22.68
C HIS A 77 -17.19 -2.38 -22.52
N GLY A 78 -16.34 -3.40 -22.36
CA GLY A 78 -14.88 -3.26 -22.27
C GLY A 78 -14.45 -2.45 -21.06
N GLY A 79 -15.07 -2.73 -19.92
CA GLY A 79 -14.71 -2.19 -18.61
C GLY A 79 -14.45 -3.30 -17.61
N SER A 80 -13.95 -2.90 -16.45
CA SER A 80 -13.65 -3.73 -15.30
C SER A 80 -13.96 -2.96 -14.02
N ASP A 81 -14.09 -3.68 -12.92
CA ASP A 81 -14.22 -3.14 -11.57
C ASP A 81 -13.33 -3.91 -10.60
N ASN A 82 -13.03 -3.25 -9.50
CA ASN A 82 -12.37 -3.84 -8.35
C ASN A 82 -12.79 -3.10 -7.09
N ALA A 83 -12.50 -3.70 -5.94
CA ALA A 83 -12.63 -3.07 -4.65
C ALA A 83 -11.58 -3.65 -3.69
N SER A 84 -11.28 -2.92 -2.63
CA SER A 84 -10.42 -3.44 -1.57
C SER A 84 -10.81 -2.86 -0.21
N THR A 85 -10.67 -3.67 0.82
CA THR A 85 -10.91 -3.29 2.22
C THR A 85 -9.62 -3.34 3.00
N ASP A 86 -9.16 -2.17 3.43
CA ASP A 86 -7.99 -1.99 4.27
C ASP A 86 -8.40 -1.84 5.76
N CYS A 87 -7.48 -1.41 6.62
CA CYS A 87 -7.68 -1.21 8.04
C CYS A 87 -8.73 -0.11 8.32
N GLU A 88 -8.60 1.05 7.68
CA GLU A 88 -9.42 2.23 7.98
C GLU A 88 -10.21 2.76 6.78
N ARG A 89 -10.10 2.09 5.62
CA ARG A 89 -10.71 2.50 4.35
C ARG A 89 -11.24 1.28 3.59
N THR A 90 -12.29 1.48 2.78
CA THR A 90 -12.73 0.56 1.73
C THR A 90 -12.88 1.37 0.45
N ILE A 91 -12.19 0.96 -0.62
CA ILE A 91 -12.23 1.61 -1.92
C ILE A 91 -12.93 0.74 -2.95
N PHE A 92 -13.68 1.40 -3.83
CA PHE A 92 -14.36 0.79 -4.97
C PHE A 92 -13.97 1.57 -6.20
N GLN A 93 -13.71 0.89 -7.31
CA GLN A 93 -13.31 1.52 -8.55
C GLN A 93 -13.82 0.75 -9.76
N PHE A 94 -14.08 1.47 -10.85
CA PHE A 94 -14.39 0.86 -12.14
C PHE A 94 -13.89 1.72 -13.29
N ASP A 95 -13.64 1.07 -14.43
CA ASP A 95 -13.43 1.70 -15.72
C ASP A 95 -14.39 1.15 -16.77
N ILE A 96 -14.64 1.93 -17.83
CA ILE A 96 -15.47 1.51 -18.95
C ILE A 96 -15.22 2.39 -20.17
N GLN A 97 -15.54 1.88 -21.37
CA GLN A 97 -15.65 2.71 -22.56
C GLN A 97 -16.52 3.95 -22.31
N ARG A 98 -15.96 5.13 -22.60
CA ARG A 98 -16.54 6.45 -22.33
C ARG A 98 -18.01 6.60 -22.69
N LYS A 99 -18.47 6.02 -23.81
CA LYS A 99 -19.86 6.11 -24.29
C LYS A 99 -20.89 5.53 -23.33
N ASN A 100 -20.47 4.60 -22.46
CA ASN A 100 -21.33 3.89 -21.50
C ASN A 100 -21.13 4.36 -20.06
N PHE A 101 -20.20 5.29 -19.83
CA PHE A 101 -19.79 5.72 -18.48
C PHE A 101 -20.94 6.24 -17.64
N LYS A 102 -21.85 7.02 -18.23
CA LYS A 102 -23.01 7.57 -17.52
C LYS A 102 -23.92 6.48 -16.95
N GLU A 103 -24.19 5.43 -17.72
CA GLU A 103 -25.03 4.32 -17.25
C GLU A 103 -24.28 3.45 -16.23
N ALA A 104 -22.97 3.26 -16.42
CA ALA A 104 -22.12 2.57 -15.44
C ALA A 104 -22.14 3.30 -14.09
N LEU A 105 -21.92 4.62 -14.08
CA LEU A 105 -21.92 5.41 -12.85
C LEU A 105 -23.30 5.39 -12.17
N ASP A 106 -24.40 5.44 -12.94
CA ASP A 106 -25.76 5.35 -12.40
C ASP A 106 -26.03 4.02 -11.70
N ARG A 107 -25.54 2.90 -12.28
CA ARG A 107 -25.61 1.56 -11.69
C ARG A 107 -24.74 1.45 -10.44
N TRP A 108 -23.48 1.88 -10.54
CA TRP A 108 -22.48 1.78 -9.48
C TRP A 108 -22.82 2.64 -8.26
N ALA A 109 -23.34 3.86 -8.47
CA ALA A 109 -23.77 4.73 -7.36
C ALA A 109 -24.83 4.06 -6.45
N GLN A 110 -25.62 3.12 -6.98
CA GLN A 110 -26.65 2.45 -6.18
C GLN A 110 -26.09 1.53 -5.09
N PHE A 111 -24.82 1.11 -5.21
CA PHE A 111 -24.12 0.34 -4.17
C PHE A 111 -24.03 1.13 -2.84
N PHE A 112 -24.00 2.46 -2.94
CA PHE A 112 -23.86 3.37 -1.80
C PHE A 112 -25.20 4.02 -1.38
N ILE A 113 -26.23 3.92 -2.23
CA ILE A 113 -27.55 4.53 -2.00
C ILE A 113 -28.53 3.53 -1.40
N CYS A 114 -28.82 2.45 -2.14
CA CYS A 114 -29.82 1.44 -1.78
C CYS A 114 -29.40 0.04 -2.30
N PRO A 115 -28.27 -0.52 -1.84
CA PRO A 115 -27.91 -1.90 -2.18
C PRO A 115 -28.97 -2.85 -1.59
N LEU A 116 -29.30 -3.92 -2.29
CA LEU A 116 -30.18 -4.96 -1.78
C LEU A 116 -29.42 -5.88 -0.82
N MET A 117 -28.14 -6.14 -1.12
CA MET A 117 -27.36 -7.21 -0.47
C MET A 117 -28.18 -8.50 -0.47
N ILE A 118 -28.53 -9.00 -1.65
CA ILE A 118 -29.53 -10.08 -1.84
C ILE A 118 -29.30 -11.22 -0.83
N ARG A 119 -30.33 -11.51 -0.02
CA ARG A 119 -30.21 -12.47 1.09
C ARG A 119 -29.79 -13.87 0.61
N ASP A 120 -30.28 -14.29 -0.54
CA ASP A 120 -29.97 -15.59 -1.13
C ASP A 120 -28.55 -15.67 -1.71
N ALA A 121 -27.84 -14.53 -1.84
CA ALA A 121 -26.46 -14.46 -2.27
C ALA A 121 -25.47 -14.61 -1.10
N ILE A 122 -25.87 -14.27 0.14
CA ILE A 122 -25.00 -14.26 1.33
C ILE A 122 -24.20 -15.55 1.47
N ASP A 123 -24.86 -16.70 1.42
CA ASP A 123 -24.21 -17.98 1.64
C ASP A 123 -23.18 -18.32 0.55
N ARG A 124 -23.32 -17.77 -0.66
CA ARG A 124 -22.35 -17.93 -1.76
C ARG A 124 -21.21 -16.92 -1.65
N GLU A 125 -21.51 -15.67 -1.36
CA GLU A 125 -20.48 -14.63 -1.21
C GLU A 125 -19.58 -14.90 0.00
N VAL A 126 -20.08 -15.52 1.08
CA VAL A 126 -19.20 -16.00 2.16
C VAL A 126 -18.21 -17.07 1.67
N GLU A 127 -18.60 -17.94 0.73
CA GLU A 127 -17.67 -18.94 0.16
C GLU A 127 -16.68 -18.29 -0.81
N ALA A 128 -17.04 -17.17 -1.46
CA ALA A 128 -16.11 -16.36 -2.24
C ALA A 128 -15.03 -15.74 -1.34
N VAL A 129 -15.42 -15.08 -0.24
CA VAL A 129 -14.50 -14.57 0.78
C VAL A 129 -13.63 -15.67 1.37
N ASP A 130 -14.21 -16.85 1.66
CA ASP A 130 -13.42 -17.99 2.14
C ASP A 130 -12.39 -18.44 1.09
N SER A 131 -12.77 -18.47 -0.19
CA SER A 131 -11.89 -18.85 -1.29
C SER A 131 -10.72 -17.88 -1.45
N GLU A 132 -10.97 -16.57 -1.37
CA GLU A 132 -9.92 -15.54 -1.36
C GLU A 132 -8.96 -15.73 -0.20
N TYR A 133 -9.49 -15.98 0.99
CA TYR A 133 -8.68 -16.30 2.17
C TYR A 133 -7.85 -17.58 1.99
N GLN A 134 -8.40 -18.65 1.38
CA GLN A 134 -7.62 -19.85 1.07
C GLN A 134 -6.51 -19.59 0.05
N LEU A 135 -6.76 -18.76 -0.97
CA LEU A 135 -5.76 -18.35 -1.97
C LEU A 135 -4.65 -17.49 -1.35
N ALA A 136 -4.98 -16.69 -0.34
CA ALA A 136 -4.04 -15.86 0.40
C ALA A 136 -3.19 -16.66 1.40
N LYS A 137 -3.67 -17.81 1.88
CA LYS A 137 -3.03 -18.65 2.89
C LYS A 137 -1.55 -19.02 2.65
N PRO A 138 -1.09 -19.33 1.41
CA PRO A 138 0.32 -19.59 1.13
C PRO A 138 1.19 -18.32 1.02
N SER A 139 0.63 -17.11 1.09
CA SER A 139 1.40 -15.87 1.02
C SER A 139 2.20 -15.63 2.30
N ASP A 140 3.53 -15.65 2.21
CA ASP A 140 4.40 -15.34 3.35
C ASP A 140 4.20 -13.91 3.88
N SER A 141 3.79 -12.94 3.05
CA SER A 141 3.47 -11.58 3.52
C SER A 141 2.26 -11.57 4.45
N HIS A 142 1.14 -12.16 4.02
CA HIS A 142 -0.09 -12.21 4.85
C HIS A 142 0.12 -13.04 6.11
N ARG A 143 0.92 -14.12 6.03
CA ARG A 143 1.32 -14.94 7.18
C ARG A 143 2.12 -14.13 8.19
N LYS A 144 3.04 -13.29 7.72
CA LYS A 144 3.81 -12.34 8.54
C LYS A 144 2.88 -11.31 9.18
N GLU A 145 2.02 -10.66 8.40
CA GLU A 145 1.07 -9.65 8.89
C GLU A 145 0.16 -10.19 9.98
N MET A 146 -0.42 -11.39 9.83
CA MET A 146 -1.27 -11.97 10.87
C MET A 146 -0.49 -12.38 12.13
N LEU A 147 0.72 -12.92 11.97
CA LEU A 147 1.59 -13.18 13.11
C LEU A 147 1.95 -11.88 13.83
N PHE A 148 2.31 -10.84 13.08
CA PHE A 148 2.69 -9.54 13.61
C PHE A 148 1.51 -8.84 14.29
N GLY A 149 0.33 -8.81 13.67
CA GLY A 149 -0.91 -8.27 14.26
C GLY A 149 -1.32 -8.99 15.55
N SER A 150 -1.04 -10.30 15.67
CA SER A 150 -1.26 -11.06 16.91
C SER A 150 -0.43 -10.58 18.11
N LEU A 151 0.63 -9.79 17.87
CA LEU A 151 1.48 -9.20 18.91
C LEU A 151 0.95 -7.86 19.44
N ALA A 152 -0.15 -7.34 18.86
CA ALA A 152 -0.78 -6.11 19.33
C ALA A 152 -1.40 -6.29 20.73
N LYS A 153 -1.54 -5.17 21.46
CA LYS A 153 -2.22 -5.13 22.76
C LYS A 153 -3.63 -5.75 22.67
N PRO A 154 -4.07 -6.52 23.70
CA PRO A 154 -5.42 -7.07 23.75
C PRO A 154 -6.48 -5.99 23.54
N GLY A 155 -7.42 -6.23 22.63
CA GLY A 155 -8.50 -5.29 22.31
C GLY A 155 -8.15 -4.24 21.25
N HIS A 156 -6.88 -4.11 20.83
CA HIS A 156 -6.51 -3.24 19.72
C HIS A 156 -7.04 -3.80 18.38
N PRO A 157 -7.57 -2.97 17.46
CA PRO A 157 -8.15 -3.42 16.20
C PRO A 157 -7.17 -4.16 15.29
N MET A 158 -5.87 -3.84 15.37
CA MET A 158 -4.82 -4.54 14.62
C MET A 158 -4.69 -6.03 14.93
N GLY A 159 -5.17 -6.49 16.10
CA GLY A 159 -5.24 -7.92 16.43
C GLY A 159 -6.44 -8.65 15.82
N LYS A 160 -7.31 -7.95 15.07
CA LYS A 160 -8.48 -8.56 14.41
C LYS A 160 -8.08 -9.30 13.15
N PHE A 161 -8.94 -10.25 12.76
CA PHE A 161 -8.83 -10.97 11.50
C PHE A 161 -9.62 -10.22 10.41
N CYS A 162 -8.91 -9.43 9.60
CA CYS A 162 -9.51 -8.53 8.60
C CYS A 162 -10.05 -9.25 7.36
N TRP A 163 -9.52 -10.43 7.03
CA TRP A 163 -9.93 -11.20 5.84
C TRP A 163 -11.38 -11.68 5.93
N GLY A 164 -11.80 -12.18 7.09
CA GLY A 164 -13.02 -12.98 7.20
C GLY A 164 -12.87 -14.34 6.51
N ASN A 165 -13.75 -15.28 6.86
CA ASN A 165 -13.84 -16.59 6.23
C ASN A 165 -15.19 -17.26 6.58
N ALA A 166 -15.41 -18.49 6.11
CA ALA A 166 -16.63 -19.23 6.42
C ALA A 166 -16.79 -19.49 7.93
N GLN A 167 -15.70 -19.60 8.68
CA GLN A 167 -15.77 -19.76 10.14
C GLN A 167 -16.36 -18.50 10.80
N THR A 168 -15.82 -17.31 10.50
CA THR A 168 -16.21 -16.05 11.17
C THR A 168 -17.52 -15.46 10.65
N LEU A 169 -17.88 -15.72 9.39
CA LEU A 169 -19.04 -15.11 8.75
C LEU A 169 -20.24 -16.06 8.60
N LYS A 170 -20.08 -17.37 8.84
CA LYS A 170 -21.18 -18.36 8.69
C LYS A 170 -21.27 -19.35 9.84
N GLN A 171 -20.19 -20.05 10.18
CA GLN A 171 -20.25 -21.14 11.16
C GLN A 171 -20.41 -20.65 12.60
N GLU A 172 -19.54 -19.73 13.07
CA GLU A 172 -19.62 -19.16 14.42
C GLU A 172 -20.88 -18.31 14.62
N PRO A 173 -21.28 -17.43 13.67
CA PRO A 173 -22.53 -16.69 13.79
C PRO A 173 -23.75 -17.60 13.90
N LYS A 174 -23.81 -18.68 13.08
CA LYS A 174 -24.91 -19.67 13.15
C LYS A 174 -24.95 -20.36 14.51
N LYS A 175 -23.81 -20.75 15.06
CA LYS A 175 -23.72 -21.34 16.41
C LYS A 175 -24.19 -20.37 17.49
N ASN A 176 -23.82 -19.09 17.37
CA ASN A 176 -24.15 -18.04 18.33
C ASN A 176 -25.51 -17.37 18.08
N LYS A 177 -26.28 -17.84 17.10
CA LYS A 177 -27.59 -17.28 16.68
C LYS A 177 -27.51 -15.80 16.27
N ILE A 178 -26.39 -15.38 15.69
CA ILE A 178 -26.19 -14.04 15.15
C ILE A 178 -26.75 -13.99 13.73
N ASN A 179 -27.63 -13.03 13.47
CA ASN A 179 -28.15 -12.77 12.13
C ASN A 179 -27.16 -11.89 11.35
N VAL A 180 -26.30 -12.53 10.56
CA VAL A 180 -25.23 -11.86 9.79
C VAL A 180 -25.80 -10.82 8.84
N TYR A 181 -26.92 -11.11 8.16
CA TYR A 181 -27.57 -10.15 7.25
C TYR A 181 -28.00 -8.87 7.97
N GLU A 182 -28.64 -8.98 9.13
CA GLU A 182 -29.06 -7.80 9.90
C GLU A 182 -27.86 -6.97 10.37
N ARG A 183 -26.77 -7.64 10.77
CA ARG A 183 -25.52 -6.99 11.18
C ARG A 183 -24.83 -6.30 10.02
N LEU A 184 -24.83 -6.92 8.84
CA LEU A 184 -24.32 -6.34 7.59
C LEU A 184 -25.10 -5.08 7.20
N ARG A 185 -26.44 -5.16 7.21
CA ARG A 185 -27.33 -4.02 6.95
C ARG A 185 -27.14 -2.90 7.97
N ALA A 186 -26.94 -3.24 9.24
CA ALA A 186 -26.67 -2.26 10.29
C ALA A 186 -25.30 -1.59 10.11
N PHE A 187 -24.27 -2.37 9.74
CA PHE A 187 -22.93 -1.85 9.44
C PHE A 187 -22.98 -0.86 8.27
N TRP A 188 -23.61 -1.25 7.15
CA TRP A 188 -23.79 -0.38 5.99
C TRP A 188 -24.53 0.92 6.35
N LYS A 189 -25.69 0.84 7.02
CA LYS A 189 -26.44 2.03 7.45
C LYS A 189 -25.66 2.98 8.35
N LYS A 190 -24.75 2.43 9.18
CA LYS A 190 -23.95 3.19 10.13
C LYS A 190 -22.75 3.87 9.45
N TYR A 191 -22.06 3.12 8.60
CA TYR A 191 -20.71 3.45 8.13
C TYR A 191 -20.63 3.86 6.67
N TYR A 192 -21.53 3.42 5.78
CA TYR A 192 -21.52 3.85 4.38
C TYR A 192 -22.28 5.17 4.27
N SER A 193 -21.68 6.20 4.89
CA SER A 193 -22.25 7.52 5.04
C SER A 193 -21.51 8.54 4.19
N ALA A 194 -22.27 9.44 3.53
CA ALA A 194 -21.76 10.39 2.54
C ALA A 194 -20.62 11.29 3.03
N HIS A 195 -20.59 11.63 4.32
CA HIS A 195 -19.55 12.48 4.92
C HIS A 195 -18.27 11.73 5.32
N TYR A 196 -18.22 10.41 5.10
CA TYR A 196 -16.97 9.63 5.16
C TYR A 196 -16.42 9.32 3.77
N MET A 197 -17.15 9.70 2.71
CA MET A 197 -16.85 9.31 1.34
C MET A 197 -16.08 10.39 0.57
N THR A 198 -15.12 9.95 -0.21
CA THR A 198 -14.44 10.73 -1.25
C THR A 198 -14.72 10.10 -2.60
N LEU A 199 -14.80 10.91 -3.66
CA LEU A 199 -15.13 10.45 -5.01
C LEU A 199 -14.20 11.12 -6.03
N ALA A 200 -13.56 10.32 -6.87
CA ALA A 200 -12.76 10.77 -8.01
C ALA A 200 -13.40 10.25 -9.31
N VAL A 201 -13.51 11.12 -10.32
CA VAL A 201 -14.09 10.76 -11.62
C VAL A 201 -13.20 11.27 -12.75
N GLN A 202 -12.78 10.38 -13.64
CA GLN A 202 -12.04 10.71 -14.86
C GLN A 202 -12.89 10.40 -16.10
N SER A 203 -13.41 11.44 -16.75
CA SER A 203 -14.11 11.29 -18.03
C SER A 203 -14.09 12.57 -18.87
N LYS A 204 -14.02 12.43 -20.20
CA LYS A 204 -13.99 13.56 -21.14
C LYS A 204 -15.40 14.02 -21.51
N GLY A 205 -15.66 15.32 -21.49
CA GLY A 205 -16.98 15.88 -21.85
C GLY A 205 -18.08 15.52 -20.84
N TRP A 206 -17.67 15.27 -19.60
CA TRP A 206 -18.52 15.09 -18.44
C TRP A 206 -19.01 16.45 -17.91
N GLY A 207 -20.09 16.45 -17.14
CA GLY A 207 -20.57 17.63 -16.43
C GLY A 207 -21.13 17.28 -15.05
N ASN A 208 -20.95 18.22 -14.12
CA ASN A 208 -21.42 18.21 -12.72
C ASN A 208 -22.82 17.61 -12.44
N PRO A 209 -23.88 17.76 -13.26
CA PRO A 209 -25.23 17.30 -12.89
C PRO A 209 -25.39 15.80 -12.61
N PHE A 210 -24.48 14.94 -13.05
CA PHE A 210 -24.59 13.49 -12.76
C PHE A 210 -24.03 13.09 -11.40
N LEU A 211 -23.21 13.94 -10.77
CA LEU A 211 -22.73 13.72 -9.40
C LEU A 211 -23.84 13.89 -8.35
N PHE A 212 -24.94 14.56 -8.70
CA PHE A 212 -26.12 14.68 -7.83
C PHE A 212 -26.71 13.32 -7.42
N ILE A 213 -26.40 12.23 -8.14
CA ILE A 213 -26.87 10.90 -7.73
C ILE A 213 -26.33 10.51 -6.35
N PHE A 214 -25.10 10.90 -6.02
CA PHE A 214 -24.48 10.62 -4.72
C PHE A 214 -25.08 11.46 -3.59
N TRP A 215 -25.94 12.44 -3.89
CA TRP A 215 -26.74 13.12 -2.86
C TRP A 215 -27.68 12.14 -2.16
N PHE A 216 -28.12 11.09 -2.83
CA PHE A 216 -29.00 10.09 -2.22
C PHE A 216 -28.26 9.10 -1.31
N CYS A 217 -26.93 9.19 -1.18
CA CYS A 217 -26.18 8.39 -0.22
C CYS A 217 -26.66 8.64 1.20
N VAL A 218 -26.62 7.58 2.03
CA VAL A 218 -27.03 7.66 3.43
C VAL A 218 -26.20 8.71 4.17
N TYR A 219 -26.83 9.43 5.09
CA TYR A 219 -26.14 10.31 6.03
C TYR A 219 -26.49 9.86 7.45
N SER A 220 -25.54 9.19 8.12
CA SER A 220 -25.75 8.65 9.46
C SER A 220 -25.71 9.73 10.55
N GLY A 221 -25.08 10.88 10.27
CA GLY A 221 -24.86 11.96 11.24
C GLY A 221 -23.88 11.62 12.38
N LEU A 222 -23.24 10.45 12.33
CA LEU A 222 -22.27 10.02 13.33
C LEU A 222 -20.87 10.58 13.01
N PRO A 223 -19.96 10.77 13.99
CA PRO A 223 -18.56 11.05 13.67
C PRO A 223 -17.89 9.86 12.97
N LYS A 224 -16.92 10.13 12.10
CA LYS A 224 -16.08 9.08 11.47
C LYS A 224 -15.41 8.26 12.58
N PRO A 225 -15.27 6.92 12.42
CA PRO A 225 -14.48 6.12 13.36
C PRO A 225 -13.10 6.73 13.54
N ASP A 226 -12.70 6.87 14.80
CA ASP A 226 -11.43 7.46 15.19
C ASP A 226 -10.72 6.49 16.13
N PHE A 227 -9.49 6.14 15.77
CA PHE A 227 -8.63 5.24 16.51
C PHE A 227 -7.39 5.95 17.08
N SER A 228 -7.31 7.28 16.95
CA SER A 228 -6.16 8.09 17.37
C SER A 228 -5.82 7.99 18.87
N ASP A 229 -6.78 7.57 19.72
CA ASP A 229 -6.55 7.29 21.14
C ASP A 229 -5.89 5.91 21.40
N MET A 230 -5.79 5.04 20.38
CA MET A 230 -5.27 3.67 20.49
C MET A 230 -3.80 3.56 20.10
N LEU A 231 -2.98 4.55 20.45
CA LEU A 231 -1.57 4.59 20.04
C LEU A 231 -0.71 3.45 20.61
N ASN A 232 0.39 3.16 19.90
CA ASN A 232 1.44 2.23 20.31
C ASN A 232 0.91 0.80 20.60
N PRO A 233 0.27 0.13 19.62
CA PRO A 233 -0.27 -1.21 19.82
C PRO A 233 0.78 -2.26 20.18
N TYR A 234 2.04 -2.02 19.82
CA TYR A 234 3.13 -2.98 19.97
C TYR A 234 4.09 -2.64 21.12
N ASP A 235 3.76 -1.67 21.97
CA ASP A 235 4.53 -1.42 23.20
C ASP A 235 4.23 -2.50 24.25
N THR A 236 4.74 -3.70 23.98
CA THR A 236 4.61 -4.90 24.80
C THR A 236 5.92 -5.70 24.78
N PRO A 237 6.28 -6.39 25.87
CA PRO A 237 7.48 -7.26 25.87
C PRO A 237 7.44 -8.40 24.86
N ALA A 238 6.25 -8.78 24.36
CA ALA A 238 6.13 -9.82 23.34
C ALA A 238 6.67 -9.34 21.99
N PHE A 239 6.53 -8.05 21.67
CA PHE A 239 6.99 -7.50 20.39
C PHE A 239 8.52 -7.49 20.27
N TYR A 240 9.24 -7.17 21.34
CA TYR A 240 10.70 -6.96 21.35
C TYR A 240 11.51 -8.26 21.45
N LYS A 241 11.20 -9.24 20.60
CA LYS A 241 11.74 -10.61 20.65
C LYS A 241 12.22 -11.11 19.29
N LEU A 242 12.91 -12.25 19.32
CA LEU A 242 13.26 -13.03 18.13
C LEU A 242 12.19 -14.07 17.85
N TYR A 243 11.65 -14.05 16.63
CA TYR A 243 10.69 -14.99 16.10
C TYR A 243 11.36 -15.83 15.01
N ARG A 244 11.42 -17.14 15.21
CA ARG A 244 11.82 -18.09 14.16
C ARG A 244 10.57 -18.57 13.46
N VAL A 245 10.47 -18.33 12.17
CA VAL A 245 9.24 -18.56 11.40
C VAL A 245 9.51 -19.54 10.27
N VAL A 246 8.61 -20.49 10.05
CA VAL A 246 8.67 -21.41 8.90
C VAL A 246 7.91 -20.76 7.72
N PRO A 247 8.62 -20.29 6.67
CA PRO A 247 8.00 -19.75 5.47
C PRO A 247 7.42 -20.85 4.58
N VAL A 248 6.59 -20.44 3.63
CA VAL A 248 6.11 -21.29 2.53
C VAL A 248 7.16 -21.36 1.42
N ARG A 249 7.80 -20.22 1.12
CA ARG A 249 8.96 -20.17 0.24
C ARG A 249 10.17 -20.88 0.87
N LYS A 250 11.10 -21.34 0.02
CA LYS A 250 12.29 -22.09 0.43
C LYS A 250 13.53 -21.20 0.43
N ASP A 251 13.42 -20.03 1.00
CA ASP A 251 14.48 -19.04 1.13
C ASP A 251 14.67 -18.62 2.60
N HIS A 252 15.81 -17.98 2.87
CA HIS A 252 16.13 -17.41 4.17
C HIS A 252 15.91 -15.90 4.12
N SER A 253 15.18 -15.37 5.09
CA SER A 253 15.08 -13.92 5.22
C SER A 253 15.05 -13.47 6.68
N LEU A 254 15.60 -12.28 6.92
CA LEU A 254 15.55 -11.61 8.21
C LEU A 254 14.77 -10.32 8.05
N ASN A 255 13.70 -10.16 8.85
CA ASN A 255 12.98 -8.91 8.99
C ASN A 255 13.30 -8.28 10.35
N ILE A 256 13.73 -7.02 10.34
CA ILE A 256 13.98 -6.20 11.52
C ILE A 256 12.95 -5.07 11.49
N THR A 257 12.05 -5.03 12.45
CA THR A 257 10.85 -4.17 12.38
C THR A 257 10.68 -3.33 13.63
N TRP A 258 10.31 -2.07 13.45
CA TRP A 258 9.97 -1.13 14.51
C TRP A 258 8.54 -0.63 14.35
N ALA A 259 7.83 -0.52 15.47
CA ALA A 259 6.56 0.19 15.54
C ALA A 259 6.81 1.63 16.00
N LEU A 260 6.43 2.58 15.15
CA LEU A 260 6.64 4.01 15.31
C LEU A 260 5.30 4.74 15.53
N PRO A 261 5.30 5.95 16.09
CA PRO A 261 4.10 6.80 16.10
C PRO A 261 3.55 7.03 14.69
N PRO A 262 2.26 7.37 14.52
CA PRO A 262 1.68 7.70 13.22
C PRO A 262 2.46 8.78 12.48
N GLN A 263 2.78 8.53 11.21
CA GLN A 263 3.60 9.42 10.38
C GLN A 263 2.80 10.29 9.41
N GLU A 264 1.48 10.11 9.30
CA GLU A 264 0.61 10.80 8.32
C GLU A 264 0.78 12.32 8.34
N LYS A 265 0.85 12.94 9.54
CA LYS A 265 1.04 14.40 9.68
C LYS A 265 2.37 14.93 9.12
N TYR A 266 3.33 14.04 8.86
CA TYR A 266 4.64 14.37 8.30
C TYR A 266 4.75 14.04 6.80
N TYR A 267 3.64 13.81 6.09
CA TYR A 267 3.66 13.51 4.64
C TYR A 267 4.43 14.55 3.82
N ARG A 268 4.45 15.82 4.25
CA ARG A 268 5.21 16.87 3.55
C ARG A 268 6.74 16.73 3.66
N LEU A 269 7.21 15.99 4.66
CA LEU A 269 8.63 15.73 4.94
C LEU A 269 9.06 14.31 4.54
N LYS A 270 8.14 13.34 4.63
CA LYS A 270 8.38 11.90 4.39
C LYS A 270 9.62 11.35 5.12
N PRO A 271 9.67 11.42 6.46
CA PRO A 271 10.84 10.99 7.22
C PRO A 271 11.17 9.51 7.02
N LEU A 272 10.16 8.63 6.92
CA LEU A 272 10.39 7.21 6.65
C LEU A 272 10.91 6.96 5.24
N HIS A 273 10.46 7.71 4.23
CA HIS A 273 10.99 7.64 2.87
C HIS A 273 12.47 8.04 2.83
N TYR A 274 12.84 9.12 3.52
CA TYR A 274 14.24 9.55 3.63
C TYR A 274 15.13 8.47 4.26
N ILE A 275 14.68 7.85 5.36
CA ILE A 275 15.44 6.79 6.05
C ILE A 275 15.49 5.52 5.18
N SER A 276 14.37 5.15 4.56
CA SER A 276 14.25 4.05 3.60
C SER A 276 15.27 4.18 2.47
N TRP A 277 15.39 5.36 1.85
CA TRP A 277 16.33 5.62 0.77
C TRP A 277 17.78 5.35 1.16
N LEU A 278 18.18 5.72 2.39
CA LEU A 278 19.53 5.48 2.89
C LEU A 278 19.77 4.01 3.23
N ILE A 279 18.80 3.36 3.86
CA ILE A 279 18.90 1.96 4.27
C ILE A 279 18.91 1.02 3.05
N GLY A 280 18.03 1.29 2.09
CA GLY A 280 17.88 0.54 0.84
C GLY A 280 18.92 0.89 -0.23
N HIS A 281 19.81 1.84 0.00
CA HIS A 281 20.88 2.16 -0.94
C HIS A 281 21.74 0.92 -1.24
N GLU A 282 22.02 0.65 -2.51
CA GLU A 282 22.79 -0.54 -2.92
C GLU A 282 24.25 -0.25 -3.30
N GLY A 283 24.63 1.03 -3.40
CA GLY A 283 25.97 1.45 -3.82
C GLY A 283 27.04 1.20 -2.74
N THR A 284 28.28 1.56 -3.06
CA THR A 284 29.43 1.45 -2.15
C THR A 284 29.15 2.12 -0.80
N GLY A 285 29.54 1.47 0.30
CA GLY A 285 29.34 1.96 1.66
C GLY A 285 27.99 1.62 2.28
N SER A 286 27.06 1.03 1.50
CA SER A 286 25.77 0.57 2.01
C SER A 286 25.85 -0.73 2.81
N ILE A 287 24.80 -0.99 3.59
CA ILE A 287 24.58 -2.26 4.28
C ILE A 287 24.67 -3.42 3.28
N LEU A 288 23.91 -3.34 2.18
CA LEU A 288 23.85 -4.41 1.19
C LEU A 288 25.19 -4.66 0.51
N SER A 289 25.96 -3.61 0.21
CA SER A 289 27.31 -3.74 -0.36
C SER A 289 28.25 -4.52 0.55
N VAL A 290 28.25 -4.22 1.86
CA VAL A 290 29.07 -4.94 2.85
C VAL A 290 28.61 -6.38 3.03
N LEU A 291 27.29 -6.62 3.10
CA LEU A 291 26.74 -7.97 3.22
C LEU A 291 27.04 -8.83 1.98
N ARG A 292 26.93 -8.27 0.77
CA ARG A 292 27.29 -8.97 -0.48
C ARG A 292 28.78 -9.31 -0.54
N LYS A 293 29.67 -8.41 -0.09
CA LYS A 293 31.13 -8.69 0.00
C LYS A 293 31.45 -9.87 0.93
N LYS A 294 30.64 -10.06 1.97
CA LYS A 294 30.73 -11.19 2.92
C LYS A 294 29.94 -12.42 2.48
N CYS A 295 29.28 -12.39 1.32
CA CYS A 295 28.38 -13.45 0.85
C CYS A 295 27.22 -13.75 1.81
N TRP A 296 26.76 -12.79 2.62
CA TRP A 296 25.70 -13.00 3.63
C TRP A 296 24.30 -12.63 3.15
N ALA A 297 24.16 -11.75 2.14
CA ALA A 297 22.84 -11.34 1.64
C ALA A 297 22.83 -11.13 0.13
N LEU A 298 21.65 -11.35 -0.46
CA LEU A 298 21.38 -11.16 -1.88
C LEU A 298 20.70 -9.82 -2.17
N ALA A 299 19.74 -9.45 -1.32
CA ALA A 299 18.93 -8.25 -1.45
C ALA A 299 18.59 -7.68 -0.08
N LEU A 300 18.34 -6.37 -0.03
CA LEU A 300 17.89 -5.66 1.17
C LEU A 300 16.86 -4.60 0.75
N PHE A 301 15.75 -4.57 1.46
CA PHE A 301 14.70 -3.58 1.30
C PHE A 301 14.45 -2.94 2.66
N GLY A 302 14.55 -1.62 2.75
CA GLY A 302 14.19 -0.86 3.95
C GLY A 302 12.99 0.02 3.64
N GLY A 303 12.07 0.18 4.59
CA GLY A 303 10.95 1.10 4.44
C GLY A 303 9.68 0.64 5.11
N ASN A 304 8.61 1.36 4.79
CA ASN A 304 7.24 1.04 5.13
C ASN A 304 6.48 0.77 3.82
N SER A 305 5.54 -0.18 3.81
CA SER A 305 4.50 -0.12 2.78
C SER A 305 3.49 0.98 3.17
N GLU A 306 2.77 1.50 2.20
CA GLU A 306 1.73 2.51 2.43
C GLU A 306 0.35 1.89 2.71
N THR A 307 0.31 0.57 2.94
CA THR A 307 -0.91 -0.15 3.33
C THR A 307 -1.37 0.30 4.72
N GLY A 308 -2.67 0.21 4.99
CA GLY A 308 -3.25 0.50 6.30
C GLY A 308 -2.73 -0.41 7.42
N PHE A 309 -2.15 -1.57 7.09
CA PHE A 309 -1.45 -2.40 8.06
C PHE A 309 -0.14 -1.74 8.54
N ASP A 310 0.64 -1.18 7.61
CA ASP A 310 1.93 -0.55 7.91
C ASP A 310 1.79 0.91 8.31
N GLN A 311 0.76 1.63 7.86
CA GLN A 311 0.56 3.04 8.16
C GLN A 311 -0.92 3.37 8.37
N ASN A 312 -1.28 3.79 9.58
CA ASN A 312 -2.64 4.15 9.95
C ASN A 312 -2.65 5.19 11.09
N SER A 313 -3.84 5.57 11.53
CA SER A 313 -4.02 6.57 12.60
C SER A 313 -3.46 6.16 13.98
N THR A 314 -3.11 4.87 14.17
CA THR A 314 -2.65 4.30 15.46
C THR A 314 -1.14 4.11 15.55
N TYR A 315 -0.46 3.85 14.42
CA TYR A 315 1.00 3.71 14.33
C TYR A 315 1.51 3.76 12.88
N SER A 316 2.83 3.71 12.71
CA SER A 316 3.48 3.35 11.44
C SER A 316 4.58 2.31 11.66
N ILE A 317 4.78 1.38 10.73
CA ILE A 317 5.85 0.37 10.77
C ILE A 317 7.02 0.85 9.93
N PHE A 318 8.24 0.62 10.41
CA PHE A 318 9.43 0.66 9.56
C PHE A 318 10.11 -0.71 9.62
N SER A 319 10.38 -1.31 8.47
CA SER A 319 10.96 -2.65 8.39
C SER A 319 12.17 -2.69 7.48
N ILE A 320 13.15 -3.51 7.85
CA ILE A 320 14.30 -3.86 7.03
C ILE A 320 14.22 -5.35 6.75
N SER A 321 13.97 -5.70 5.50
CA SER A 321 13.90 -7.08 5.00
C SER A 321 15.19 -7.42 4.27
N ILE A 322 15.86 -8.48 4.68
CA ILE A 322 17.13 -8.93 4.11
C ILE A 322 16.94 -10.36 3.59
N THR A 323 17.17 -10.58 2.29
CA THR A 323 17.25 -11.93 1.72
C THR A 323 18.64 -12.48 1.98
N LEU A 324 18.72 -13.55 2.78
CA LEU A 324 19.96 -14.12 3.27
C LEU A 324 20.44 -15.26 2.37
N THR A 325 21.76 -15.47 2.33
CA THR A 325 22.35 -16.73 1.91
C THR A 325 22.34 -17.73 3.07
N ASP A 326 22.68 -18.99 2.82
CA ASP A 326 22.86 -19.99 3.88
C ASP A 326 23.90 -19.52 4.92
N GLU A 327 25.01 -18.92 4.48
CA GLU A 327 26.03 -18.36 5.39
C GLU A 327 25.49 -17.17 6.18
N GLY A 328 24.71 -16.29 5.53
CA GLY A 328 24.06 -15.17 6.20
C GLY A 328 23.04 -15.60 7.24
N PHE A 329 22.29 -16.68 6.97
CA PHE A 329 21.35 -17.28 7.92
C PHE A 329 22.07 -17.80 9.17
N GLN A 330 23.19 -18.51 9.00
CA GLN A 330 24.00 -18.97 10.14
C GLN A 330 24.63 -17.82 10.95
N ASN A 331 24.80 -16.64 10.33
CA ASN A 331 25.39 -15.44 10.93
C ASN A 331 24.39 -14.28 11.08
N PHE A 332 23.08 -14.57 11.25
CA PHE A 332 22.04 -13.53 11.21
C PHE A 332 22.21 -12.48 12.32
N TYR A 333 22.82 -12.82 13.46
CA TYR A 333 23.15 -11.84 14.51
C TYR A 333 24.20 -10.82 14.05
N GLN A 334 25.22 -11.27 13.32
CA GLN A 334 26.25 -10.42 12.72
C GLN A 334 25.66 -9.56 11.59
N VAL A 335 24.73 -10.12 10.81
CA VAL A 335 23.96 -9.34 9.81
C VAL A 335 23.16 -8.24 10.49
N THR A 336 22.45 -8.57 11.57
CA THR A 336 21.69 -7.61 12.39
C THR A 336 22.61 -6.54 12.99
N HIS A 337 23.81 -6.93 13.45
CA HIS A 337 24.81 -6.01 13.96
C HIS A 337 25.23 -4.96 12.92
N LEU A 338 25.47 -5.35 11.66
CA LEU A 338 25.80 -4.42 10.58
C LEU A 338 24.67 -3.41 10.31
N VAL A 339 23.41 -3.85 10.41
CA VAL A 339 22.25 -2.95 10.30
C VAL A 339 22.26 -1.91 11.42
N PHE A 340 22.44 -2.34 12.68
CA PHE A 340 22.50 -1.40 13.80
C PHE A 340 23.74 -0.50 13.79
N GLN A 341 24.88 -0.96 13.27
CA GLN A 341 26.04 -0.11 13.01
C GLN A 341 25.70 1.00 12.02
N TYR A 342 24.97 0.69 10.94
CA TYR A 342 24.53 1.69 9.98
C TYR A 342 23.51 2.66 10.58
N LEU A 343 22.52 2.17 11.34
CA LEU A 343 21.58 3.04 12.05
C LEU A 343 22.30 3.98 13.03
N LYS A 344 23.31 3.48 13.76
CA LYS A 344 24.14 4.30 14.65
C LYS A 344 24.94 5.37 13.89
N LEU A 345 25.46 5.03 12.72
CA LEU A 345 26.11 5.98 11.81
C LEU A 345 25.13 7.10 11.43
N LEU A 346 23.92 6.74 10.96
CA LEU A 346 22.89 7.71 10.59
C LEU A 346 22.51 8.61 11.78
N GLN A 347 22.32 8.04 12.97
CA GLN A 347 21.98 8.78 14.19
C GLN A 347 23.10 9.74 14.61
N THR A 348 24.36 9.38 14.36
CA THR A 348 25.54 10.17 14.73
C THR A 348 25.76 11.32 13.75
N LEU A 349 25.60 11.08 12.44
CA LEU A 349 25.75 12.10 11.41
C LEU A 349 24.54 13.04 11.33
N GLY A 350 23.36 12.53 11.70
CA GLY A 350 22.09 13.23 11.57
C GLY A 350 21.62 13.36 10.11
N PRO A 351 20.41 13.91 9.88
CA PRO A 351 19.86 14.05 8.55
C PRO A 351 20.65 15.02 7.68
N GLN A 352 20.95 14.59 6.44
CA GLN A 352 21.72 15.34 5.47
C GLN A 352 20.82 16.05 4.46
N LYS A 353 20.89 17.39 4.44
CA LYS A 353 20.12 18.24 3.53
C LYS A 353 20.38 17.92 2.06
N ARG A 354 21.64 17.70 1.66
CA ARG A 354 22.02 17.33 0.28
C ARG A 354 21.21 16.11 -0.21
N ILE A 355 21.18 15.06 0.60
CA ILE A 355 20.52 13.80 0.24
C ILE A 355 19.01 14.01 0.13
N TYR A 356 18.42 14.79 1.05
CA TYR A 356 17.02 15.15 0.97
C TYR A 356 16.69 15.89 -0.34
N GLU A 357 17.51 16.87 -0.73
CA GLU A 357 17.34 17.62 -1.97
C GLU A 357 17.59 16.78 -3.23
N GLU A 358 18.42 15.74 -3.15
CA GLU A 358 18.56 14.75 -4.22
C GLU A 358 17.28 13.93 -4.40
N ILE A 359 16.75 13.36 -3.32
CA ILE A 359 15.49 12.59 -3.35
C ILE A 359 14.36 13.48 -3.84
N GLN A 360 14.21 14.68 -3.27
CA GLN A 360 13.20 15.65 -3.68
C GLN A 360 13.25 15.97 -5.18
N ARG A 361 14.45 16.11 -5.76
CA ARG A 361 14.60 16.34 -7.20
C ARG A 361 14.22 15.12 -8.04
N ILE A 362 14.57 13.92 -7.58
CA ILE A 362 14.20 12.67 -8.25
C ILE A 362 12.67 12.54 -8.27
N GLU A 363 12.01 12.66 -7.12
CA GLU A 363 10.54 12.60 -7.02
C GLU A 363 9.86 13.69 -7.86
N ALA A 364 10.37 14.93 -7.83
CA ALA A 364 9.81 16.02 -8.63
C ALA A 364 9.95 15.77 -10.13
N ASN A 365 11.07 15.19 -10.57
CA ASN A 365 11.28 14.83 -11.96
C ASN A 365 10.36 13.67 -12.38
N GLU A 366 10.24 12.64 -11.55
CA GLU A 366 9.35 11.50 -11.80
C GLU A 366 7.89 11.94 -11.91
N PHE A 367 7.42 12.79 -11.00
CA PHE A 367 6.09 13.37 -11.05
C PHE A 367 5.86 14.22 -12.32
N HIS A 368 6.80 15.10 -12.67
CA HIS A 368 6.63 16.00 -13.81
C HIS A 368 6.65 15.27 -15.17
N TYR A 369 7.42 14.19 -15.28
CA TYR A 369 7.57 13.39 -16.51
C TYR A 369 6.93 12.01 -16.37
N GLN A 370 5.91 11.90 -15.51
CA GLN A 370 5.18 10.67 -15.29
C GLN A 370 4.52 10.20 -16.59
N GLU A 371 4.55 8.90 -16.81
CA GLU A 371 3.80 8.30 -17.93
C GLU A 371 2.31 8.29 -17.61
N GLN A 372 1.49 8.21 -18.65
CA GLN A 372 0.05 8.10 -18.46
C GLN A 372 -0.27 6.78 -17.75
N ILE A 373 -0.84 6.88 -16.55
CA ILE A 373 -1.32 5.77 -15.75
C ILE A 373 -2.68 5.28 -16.29
N ASP A 374 -3.03 4.02 -16.02
CA ASP A 374 -4.37 3.51 -16.28
C ASP A 374 -5.43 4.38 -15.57
N PRO A 375 -6.51 4.81 -16.26
CA PRO A 375 -7.56 5.59 -15.62
C PRO A 375 -8.13 4.98 -14.33
N ILE A 376 -8.19 3.65 -14.20
CA ILE A 376 -8.75 2.99 -13.00
C ILE A 376 -7.83 3.18 -11.79
N GLU A 377 -6.53 2.96 -11.97
CA GLU A 377 -5.49 3.14 -10.95
C GLU A 377 -5.41 4.63 -10.56
N TYR A 378 -5.42 5.53 -11.54
CA TYR A 378 -5.33 6.97 -11.27
C TYR A 378 -6.48 7.50 -10.42
N VAL A 379 -7.73 7.09 -10.69
CA VAL A 379 -8.86 7.53 -9.86
C VAL A 379 -8.83 6.89 -8.48
N GLU A 380 -8.31 5.67 -8.36
CA GLU A 380 -8.12 4.97 -7.07
C GLU A 380 -7.17 5.77 -6.17
N ASP A 381 -5.95 6.04 -6.66
CA ASP A 381 -4.91 6.79 -5.94
C ASP A 381 -5.42 8.17 -5.48
N VAL A 382 -6.03 8.93 -6.40
CA VAL A 382 -6.58 10.25 -6.08
C VAL A 382 -7.68 10.14 -5.03
N CYS A 383 -8.53 9.12 -5.11
CA CYS A 383 -9.63 8.94 -4.18
C CYS A 383 -9.16 8.60 -2.75
N GLU A 384 -8.10 7.80 -2.62
CA GLU A 384 -7.46 7.52 -1.34
C GLU A 384 -6.72 8.74 -0.79
N ASN A 385 -5.98 9.45 -1.63
CA ASN A 385 -5.27 10.67 -1.27
C ASN A 385 -6.21 11.73 -0.65
N MET A 386 -7.46 11.78 -1.10
CA MET A 386 -8.47 12.67 -0.51
C MET A 386 -8.87 12.32 0.93
N GLN A 387 -8.63 11.09 1.38
CA GLN A 387 -8.83 10.68 2.77
C GLN A 387 -7.63 11.01 3.66
N LEU A 388 -6.46 11.22 3.05
CA LEU A 388 -5.17 11.34 3.75
C LEU A 388 -4.62 12.77 3.77
N PHE A 389 -4.80 13.52 2.70
CA PHE A 389 -4.14 14.80 2.47
C PHE A 389 -5.15 15.95 2.40
N PRO A 390 -4.71 17.21 2.65
CA PRO A 390 -5.55 18.36 2.38
C PRO A 390 -5.71 18.56 0.87
N LYS A 391 -6.70 19.38 0.49
CA LYS A 391 -7.10 19.58 -0.91
C LYS A 391 -5.97 20.02 -1.83
N GLU A 392 -5.03 20.80 -1.31
CA GLU A 392 -3.90 21.33 -2.08
C GLU A 392 -2.92 20.24 -2.53
N ASP A 393 -2.92 19.10 -1.84
CA ASP A 393 -1.94 18.03 -2.04
C ASP A 393 -2.59 16.69 -2.43
N PHE A 394 -3.85 16.67 -2.88
CA PHE A 394 -4.51 15.43 -3.34
C PHE A 394 -3.76 14.70 -4.46
N LEU A 395 -3.01 15.43 -5.28
CA LEU A 395 -2.26 14.87 -6.41
C LEU A 395 -0.76 14.74 -6.14
N THR A 396 -0.28 15.24 -5.01
CA THR A 396 1.16 15.42 -4.77
C THR A 396 1.61 14.94 -3.40
N GLY A 397 0.70 14.69 -2.46
CA GLY A 397 1.01 14.39 -1.06
C GLY A 397 1.64 13.01 -0.84
N ASP A 398 1.32 12.05 -1.71
CA ASP A 398 1.85 10.69 -1.75
C ASP A 398 3.26 10.61 -2.35
N GLN A 399 3.61 11.47 -3.30
CA GLN A 399 4.91 11.43 -3.96
C GLN A 399 5.86 12.58 -3.54
N LEU A 400 5.41 13.83 -3.64
CA LEU A 400 6.32 14.97 -3.53
C LEU A 400 6.81 15.22 -2.10
N MET A 401 8.06 15.62 -2.01
CA MET A 401 8.72 16.07 -0.78
C MET A 401 8.77 17.59 -0.76
N PHE A 402 8.26 18.23 0.29
CA PHE A 402 8.10 19.70 0.32
C PHE A 402 9.04 20.40 1.30
N GLN A 403 9.35 19.78 2.44
CA GLN A 403 10.03 20.46 3.55
C GLN A 403 11.11 19.59 4.20
N PHE A 404 12.31 20.14 4.39
CA PHE A 404 13.36 19.48 5.15
C PHE A 404 13.37 19.98 6.60
N SER A 405 13.19 19.08 7.56
CA SER A 405 13.46 19.31 8.98
C SER A 405 14.36 18.20 9.52
N PRO A 406 15.63 18.49 9.84
CA PRO A 406 16.52 17.51 10.44
C PRO A 406 16.07 17.10 11.85
N GLU A 407 15.31 17.95 12.55
CA GLU A 407 14.78 17.64 13.88
C GLU A 407 13.73 16.53 13.81
N VAL A 408 12.78 16.62 12.88
CA VAL A 408 11.72 15.61 12.71
C VAL A 408 12.30 14.29 12.22
N ILE A 409 13.14 14.32 11.18
CA ILE A 409 13.79 13.11 10.65
C ILE A 409 14.67 12.47 11.73
N GLY A 410 15.45 13.28 12.46
CA GLY A 410 16.31 12.81 13.55
C GLY A 410 15.53 12.22 14.71
N ALA A 411 14.35 12.78 15.05
CA ALA A 411 13.48 12.26 16.08
C ALA A 411 12.87 10.89 15.73
N ILE A 412 12.59 10.62 14.46
CA ILE A 412 12.14 9.29 14.03
C ILE A 412 13.29 8.30 14.00
N LEU A 413 14.45 8.73 13.47
CA LEU A 413 15.66 7.91 13.41
C LEU A 413 16.16 7.48 14.81
N SER A 414 15.94 8.30 15.84
CA SER A 414 16.31 7.96 17.22
C SER A 414 15.42 6.89 17.86
N LEU A 415 14.24 6.59 17.27
CA LEU A 415 13.35 5.51 17.72
C LEU A 415 13.76 4.14 17.16
N LEU A 416 14.63 4.10 16.15
CA LEU A 416 15.12 2.87 15.54
C LEU A 416 16.24 2.25 16.40
N THR A 417 15.90 1.83 17.61
CA THR A 417 16.83 1.26 18.59
C THR A 417 16.75 -0.27 18.66
N PRO A 418 17.84 -0.97 19.02
CA PRO A 418 17.85 -2.44 19.10
C PRO A 418 16.86 -3.03 20.11
N ASP A 419 16.65 -2.36 21.25
CA ASP A 419 15.74 -2.82 22.31
C ASP A 419 14.25 -2.69 21.95
N LYS A 420 13.94 -1.89 20.92
CA LYS A 420 12.60 -1.70 20.38
C LYS A 420 12.35 -2.44 19.07
N ALA A 421 13.32 -3.24 18.60
CA ALA A 421 13.20 -4.02 17.38
C ALA A 421 12.48 -5.36 17.61
N ASN A 422 11.63 -5.74 16.66
CA ASN A 422 11.13 -7.10 16.47
C ASN A 422 11.98 -7.79 15.39
N LEU A 423 12.49 -8.99 15.68
CA LEU A 423 13.27 -9.77 14.72
C LEU A 423 12.45 -10.98 14.27
N MET A 424 12.17 -11.10 12.97
CA MET A 424 11.58 -12.32 12.40
C MET A 424 12.57 -12.96 11.42
N LEU A 425 13.07 -14.14 11.79
CA LEU A 425 13.96 -14.96 10.98
C LEU A 425 13.16 -16.07 10.31
N PHE A 426 12.99 -15.95 9.00
CA PHE A 426 12.29 -16.92 8.16
C PHE A 426 13.29 -17.92 7.60
N SER A 427 13.02 -19.21 7.81
CA SER A 427 13.84 -20.27 7.24
C SER A 427 13.09 -21.61 7.22
N PRO A 428 13.15 -22.39 6.13
CA PRO A 428 12.62 -23.75 6.11
C PRO A 428 13.34 -24.66 7.13
N GLU A 429 14.57 -24.33 7.57
CA GLU A 429 15.30 -25.10 8.59
C GLU A 429 14.62 -25.09 9.97
N HIS A 430 13.68 -24.17 10.20
CA HIS A 430 12.90 -24.12 11.43
C HIS A 430 11.77 -25.16 11.49
N GLU A 431 11.49 -25.86 10.38
CA GLU A 431 10.49 -26.91 10.33
C GLU A 431 10.78 -28.01 11.38
N GLY A 432 9.74 -28.46 12.09
CA GLY A 432 9.87 -29.42 13.20
C GLY A 432 10.35 -28.84 14.53
N HIS A 433 10.84 -27.60 14.57
CA HIS A 433 11.38 -26.94 15.77
C HIS A 433 10.48 -25.81 16.31
N CYS A 434 9.38 -25.52 15.62
CA CYS A 434 8.43 -24.45 15.95
C CYS A 434 7.14 -25.01 16.56
N PRO A 435 6.95 -24.94 17.91
CA PRO A 435 5.78 -25.52 18.58
C PRO A 435 4.52 -24.64 18.48
N LEU A 436 4.67 -23.35 18.17
CA LEU A 436 3.56 -22.40 18.13
C LEU A 436 2.97 -22.31 16.73
N ARG A 437 1.68 -22.00 16.68
CA ARG A 437 0.92 -21.79 15.44
C ARG A 437 0.04 -20.55 15.56
N GLU A 438 0.21 -19.62 14.64
CA GLU A 438 -0.73 -18.51 14.46
C GLU A 438 -2.11 -19.08 14.08
N LYS A 439 -3.18 -18.50 14.65
CA LYS A 439 -4.53 -19.06 14.64
C LYS A 439 -5.10 -19.23 13.22
N TRP A 440 -4.95 -18.21 12.38
CA TRP A 440 -5.67 -18.13 11.12
C TRP A 440 -4.88 -18.80 10.00
N PHE A 441 -3.71 -18.28 9.65
CA PHE A 441 -2.90 -18.79 8.55
C PHE A 441 -2.12 -20.05 8.92
N GLY A 442 -2.06 -20.42 10.21
CA GLY A 442 -1.30 -21.59 10.66
C GLY A 442 0.20 -21.39 10.54
N THR A 443 0.67 -20.15 10.62
CA THR A 443 2.10 -19.81 10.60
C THR A 443 2.79 -20.50 11.75
N GLN A 444 3.73 -21.41 11.44
CA GLN A 444 4.49 -22.13 12.45
C GLN A 444 5.67 -21.26 12.89
N TYR A 445 5.81 -21.05 14.19
CA TYR A 445 6.88 -20.23 14.73
C TYR A 445 7.38 -20.69 16.11
N ASN A 446 8.55 -20.19 16.49
CA ASN A 446 9.07 -20.21 17.85
C ASN A 446 9.40 -18.78 18.27
N VAL A 447 9.36 -18.51 19.57
CA VAL A 447 9.70 -17.21 20.14
C VAL A 447 10.81 -17.36 21.18
N GLU A 448 11.82 -16.50 21.08
CA GLU A 448 13.02 -16.50 21.90
C GLU A 448 13.32 -15.07 22.37
N ASP A 449 13.86 -14.95 23.59
CA ASP A 449 14.50 -13.69 23.98
C ASP A 449 15.80 -13.52 23.18
N ILE A 450 16.11 -12.28 22.80
CA ILE A 450 17.38 -11.97 22.16
C ILE A 450 18.52 -12.26 23.15
N GLN A 451 19.57 -12.94 22.68
CA GLN A 451 20.75 -13.25 23.49
C GLN A 451 21.32 -11.98 24.15
N GLN A 452 21.57 -12.05 25.45
CA GLN A 452 21.98 -10.91 26.27
C GLN A 452 23.30 -10.30 25.81
N GLU A 453 24.22 -11.14 25.33
CA GLU A 453 25.52 -10.73 24.78
C GLU A 453 25.32 -9.83 23.55
N TRP A 454 24.45 -10.25 22.63
CA TRP A 454 24.12 -9.49 21.43
C TRP A 454 23.36 -8.20 21.77
N MET A 455 22.37 -8.27 22.65
CA MET A 455 21.62 -7.08 23.06
C MET A 455 22.55 -6.02 23.66
N LYS A 456 23.45 -6.41 24.57
CA LYS A 456 24.45 -5.50 25.15
C LYS A 456 25.41 -4.95 24.10
N GLN A 457 25.85 -5.77 23.15
CA GLN A 457 26.68 -5.34 22.04
C GLN A 457 25.96 -4.32 21.15
N TRP A 458 24.66 -4.48 20.94
CA TRP A 458 23.86 -3.59 20.11
C TRP A 458 23.48 -2.27 20.80
N THR A 459 23.29 -2.25 22.11
CA THR A 459 22.93 -1.02 22.84
C THR A 459 24.16 -0.19 23.22
N ASP A 460 25.19 -0.83 23.77
CA ASP A 460 26.33 -0.13 24.39
C ASP A 460 27.64 -0.30 23.62
N GLY A 461 27.78 -1.43 22.91
CA GLY A 461 29.04 -1.88 22.29
C GLY A 461 29.16 -1.61 20.79
N ILE A 462 28.27 -0.81 20.19
CA ILE A 462 28.33 -0.54 18.75
C ILE A 462 29.49 0.41 18.42
N GLU A 463 30.49 -0.14 17.74
CA GLU A 463 31.53 0.63 17.07
C GLU A 463 31.14 0.89 15.61
N LEU A 464 31.46 2.07 15.08
CA LEU A 464 31.18 2.40 13.69
C LEU A 464 32.14 1.64 12.76
N SER A 465 31.59 0.90 11.80
CA SER A 465 32.39 0.24 10.76
C SER A 465 32.96 1.26 9.78
N GLN A 466 34.25 1.13 9.43
CA GLN A 466 34.88 1.96 8.39
C GLN A 466 34.37 1.64 6.98
N ASP A 467 33.79 0.45 6.78
CA ASP A 467 33.22 0.03 5.50
C ASP A 467 31.84 0.64 5.22
N LEU A 468 31.20 1.20 6.24
CA LEU A 468 29.87 1.82 6.14
C LEU A 468 30.00 3.34 6.06
N HIS A 469 29.40 3.93 5.03
CA HIS A 469 29.35 5.38 4.86
C HIS A 469 28.10 5.82 4.10
N LEU A 470 27.80 7.12 4.14
CA LEU A 470 26.71 7.69 3.36
C LEU A 470 26.99 7.60 1.85
N PRO A 471 25.94 7.56 1.01
CA PRO A 471 26.12 7.60 -0.44
C PRO A 471 26.82 8.89 -0.88
N GLU A 472 27.67 8.79 -1.90
CA GLU A 472 28.23 9.95 -2.58
C GLU A 472 27.14 10.76 -3.33
N GLU A 473 27.51 11.90 -3.90
CA GLU A 473 26.62 12.68 -4.74
C GLU A 473 26.18 11.90 -5.98
N ASN A 474 24.87 11.83 -6.20
CA ASN A 474 24.32 11.14 -7.35
C ASN A 474 24.48 11.96 -8.64
N LYS A 475 25.49 11.60 -9.45
CA LYS A 475 25.81 12.25 -10.73
C LYS A 475 24.85 11.89 -11.87
N PHE A 476 23.91 10.98 -11.64
CA PHE A 476 22.94 10.51 -12.64
C PHE A 476 21.58 11.20 -12.56
N ILE A 477 21.40 12.16 -11.64
CA ILE A 477 20.17 12.96 -11.60
C ILE A 477 20.11 13.85 -12.84
N SER A 478 19.15 13.58 -13.73
CA SER A 478 18.95 14.33 -14.97
C SER A 478 18.64 15.81 -14.71
N THR A 479 19.26 16.68 -15.52
CA THR A 479 19.06 18.14 -15.48
C THR A 479 18.63 18.73 -16.81
N ASP A 480 18.86 18.02 -17.92
CA ASP A 480 18.41 18.39 -19.26
C ASP A 480 17.23 17.50 -19.66
N PHE A 481 16.06 18.13 -19.80
CA PHE A 481 14.83 17.50 -20.22
C PHE A 481 14.36 18.01 -21.59
N SER A 482 15.27 18.63 -22.35
CA SER A 482 14.95 19.17 -23.67
C SER A 482 14.59 18.05 -24.66
N LEU A 483 13.41 18.19 -25.28
CA LEU A 483 12.98 17.26 -26.31
C LEU A 483 13.75 17.54 -27.62
N LYS A 484 14.31 16.48 -28.21
CA LYS A 484 14.93 16.58 -29.54
C LYS A 484 13.88 16.92 -30.60
N PRO A 485 14.20 17.75 -31.60
CA PRO A 485 13.25 18.16 -32.63
C PRO A 485 12.72 16.96 -33.44
N PRO A 486 11.47 17.00 -33.95
CA PRO A 486 10.91 15.91 -34.74
C PRO A 486 11.77 15.59 -35.97
N GLU A 487 11.78 14.32 -36.37
CA GLU A 487 12.47 13.88 -37.58
C GLU A 487 11.60 14.06 -38.82
N SER A 488 12.23 14.27 -39.98
CA SER A 488 11.54 14.35 -41.26
C SER A 488 12.23 13.42 -42.27
N PRO A 489 11.52 12.42 -42.83
CA PRO A 489 10.12 12.07 -42.57
C PRO A 489 9.92 11.35 -41.22
N GLU A 490 8.78 11.57 -40.55
CA GLU A 490 8.40 10.78 -39.38
C GLU A 490 8.03 9.34 -39.79
N SER A 491 8.55 8.36 -39.06
CA SER A 491 8.17 6.96 -39.24
C SER A 491 7.05 6.55 -38.28
N GLU A 492 6.01 5.92 -38.80
CA GLU A 492 4.92 5.36 -37.99
C GLU A 492 5.38 4.16 -37.14
N PHE A 493 6.30 3.36 -37.68
CA PHE A 493 6.83 2.14 -37.05
C PHE A 493 8.35 2.20 -36.85
N PRO A 494 8.93 1.38 -35.97
CA PRO A 494 10.39 1.26 -35.88
C PRO A 494 11.00 0.87 -37.21
N VAL A 495 12.05 1.58 -37.61
CA VAL A 495 12.82 1.32 -38.83
C VAL A 495 14.15 0.67 -38.48
N LYS A 496 14.58 -0.29 -39.29
CA LYS A 496 15.88 -0.93 -39.13
C LYS A 496 16.97 0.02 -39.60
N ILE A 497 17.82 0.48 -38.68
CA ILE A 497 18.90 1.44 -38.98
C ILE A 497 20.27 0.77 -39.09
N ALA A 498 20.45 -0.41 -38.49
CA ALA A 498 21.66 -1.20 -38.63
C ALA A 498 21.35 -2.69 -38.64
N HIS A 499 22.13 -3.44 -39.41
CA HIS A 499 22.04 -4.89 -39.52
C HIS A 499 23.43 -5.48 -39.73
N SER A 500 23.76 -6.49 -38.93
CA SER A 500 24.99 -7.27 -39.08
C SER A 500 24.76 -8.71 -38.62
N ASP A 501 25.74 -9.57 -38.84
CA ASP A 501 25.75 -10.95 -38.34
C ASP A 501 25.70 -11.02 -36.80
N ARG A 502 25.93 -9.90 -36.09
CA ARG A 502 25.92 -9.81 -34.62
C ARG A 502 24.60 -9.32 -34.05
N GLY A 503 23.66 -8.86 -34.87
CA GLY A 503 22.40 -8.29 -34.39
C GLY A 503 21.80 -7.24 -35.33
N CYS A 504 20.60 -6.78 -34.97
CA CYS A 504 19.93 -5.69 -35.65
C CYS A 504 19.48 -4.58 -34.70
N ASN A 505 19.60 -3.34 -35.15
CA ASN A 505 19.13 -2.17 -34.42
C ASN A 505 17.90 -1.58 -35.12
N TRP A 506 16.84 -1.44 -34.35
CA TRP A 506 15.61 -0.77 -34.74
C TRP A 506 15.53 0.55 -34.00
N TYR A 507 15.07 1.58 -34.70
CA TYR A 507 14.95 2.91 -34.16
C TYR A 507 13.60 3.50 -34.51
N LYS A 508 12.98 4.15 -33.54
CA LYS A 508 11.81 5.00 -33.72
C LYS A 508 11.96 6.17 -32.76
N LYS A 509 11.92 7.39 -33.29
CA LYS A 509 11.75 8.57 -32.45
C LYS A 509 10.32 8.61 -31.90
N ASP A 510 10.18 8.85 -30.59
CA ASP A 510 8.87 9.08 -30.01
C ASP A 510 8.23 10.34 -30.61
N ASN A 511 7.02 10.18 -31.16
CA ASN A 511 6.16 11.26 -31.64
C ASN A 511 4.81 11.29 -30.91
N LYS A 512 4.62 10.42 -29.90
CA LYS A 512 3.36 10.22 -29.20
C LYS A 512 3.39 10.79 -27.78
N PHE A 513 4.36 10.40 -26.96
CA PHE A 513 4.37 10.69 -25.53
C PHE A 513 5.01 12.05 -25.21
N LYS A 514 6.03 12.43 -25.99
CA LYS A 514 6.76 13.71 -25.88
C LYS A 514 7.29 13.96 -24.46
N ILE A 515 7.79 12.89 -23.84
CA ILE A 515 8.47 12.92 -22.54
C ILE A 515 9.96 12.66 -22.75
N PRO A 516 10.84 13.17 -21.87
CA PRO A 516 12.30 13.03 -21.98
C PRO A 516 12.77 11.63 -21.52
N LYS A 517 12.20 10.58 -22.13
CA LYS A 517 12.55 9.18 -21.87
C LYS A 517 12.80 8.46 -23.20
N ASP A 518 13.67 7.46 -23.17
CA ASP A 518 13.91 6.54 -24.27
C ASP A 518 13.90 5.09 -23.77
N ALA A 519 13.64 4.16 -24.71
CA ALA A 519 13.67 2.73 -24.43
C ALA A 519 14.59 2.07 -25.46
N HIS A 520 15.60 1.34 -24.98
CA HIS A 520 16.53 0.62 -25.83
C HIS A 520 16.23 -0.88 -25.79
N THR A 521 15.83 -1.45 -26.92
CA THR A 521 15.66 -2.90 -27.10
C THR A 521 16.59 -3.39 -28.21
N GLY A 522 17.55 -4.25 -27.86
CA GLY A 522 18.48 -4.86 -28.81
C GLY A 522 18.17 -6.34 -29.00
N PHE A 523 18.15 -6.80 -30.27
CA PHE A 523 18.08 -8.23 -30.60
C PHE A 523 19.48 -8.69 -31.02
N LEU A 524 20.09 -9.52 -30.16
CA LEU A 524 21.32 -10.24 -30.49
C LEU A 524 20.90 -11.56 -31.15
N TYR A 525 21.53 -11.89 -32.28
CA TYR A 525 21.29 -13.15 -33.01
C TYR A 525 22.11 -14.31 -32.46
#